data_AF-A0A925FMW5-F1
#
_entry.id   AF-A0A925FMW5-F1
#
_cell.length_a   1.000
_cell.length_b   1.000
_cell.length_c   1.000
_cell.angle_alpha   90.00
_cell.angle_beta   90.00
_cell.angle_gamma   90.00
#
_symmetry.space_group_name_H-M   'P 1'
#
loop_
_entity.id
_entity.type
_entity.pdbx_description
1 polymer ?
#
loop_
_entity_poly.entity_id
_entity_poly.type
_entity_poly.pdbx_seq_one_letter_code
_entity_poly.pdbx_strand_id
1 'polypeptide(L)'
;MGKKIIHFAHANGFPAGTYTRLFALLKPSLEIRFINRHGHDPRYPVTDGWMGLKDELRDAIVKDFTQPVIGVGHSLGGILHLLVCVDNPELYERIILLDAPIISRFSSGGIRVLKTLRLMDRLSSARMTKSRRSLWASKAEALEHFQAKPKFAAFDSEVLNDYIEYGTIQTSEGVRLFFDPRV
;
A
#
# COMPACT_ATOMS: atom_id res chain seq x y z
N MET A 1 17.68 -21.48 15.36
CA MET A 1 16.29 -21.08 15.05
C MET A 1 16.30 -20.24 13.80
N GLY A 2 15.41 -20.52 12.83
CA GLY A 2 15.29 -19.70 11.62
C GLY A 2 14.84 -18.27 11.95
N LYS A 3 15.11 -17.31 11.05
CA LYS A 3 14.61 -15.94 11.20
C LYS A 3 13.09 -15.95 11.20
N LYS A 4 12.48 -15.09 12.03
CA LYS A 4 11.03 -14.87 11.95
C LYS A 4 10.67 -14.19 10.63
N ILE A 5 9.50 -14.51 10.11
CA ILE A 5 9.01 -14.01 8.83
C ILE A 5 8.06 -12.85 9.07
N ILE A 6 8.38 -11.72 8.45
CA ILE A 6 7.45 -10.61 8.26
C ILE A 6 6.83 -10.77 6.88
N HIS A 7 5.50 -10.76 6.82
CA HIS A 7 4.79 -10.45 5.59
C HIS A 7 4.36 -8.98 5.65
N PHE A 8 4.92 -8.15 4.78
CA PHE A 8 4.68 -6.71 4.75
C PHE A 8 3.66 -6.33 3.67
N ALA A 9 2.70 -5.48 4.04
CA ALA A 9 1.71 -4.90 3.13
C ALA A 9 1.81 -3.36 3.13
N HIS A 10 1.97 -2.78 1.94
CA HIS A 10 2.27 -1.37 1.76
C HIS A 10 1.01 -0.47 1.83
N ALA A 11 1.22 0.84 1.99
CA ALA A 11 0.15 1.84 1.86
C ALA A 11 -0.32 2.01 0.40
N ASN A 12 -1.56 2.48 0.22
CA ASN A 12 -2.12 2.71 -1.12
C ASN A 12 -1.28 3.71 -1.92
N GLY A 13 -0.93 3.37 -3.17
CA GLY A 13 -0.13 4.23 -4.04
C GLY A 13 1.37 4.23 -3.77
N PHE A 14 1.87 3.42 -2.81
CA PHE A 14 3.29 3.29 -2.48
C PHE A 14 3.70 1.83 -2.62
N PRO A 15 4.43 1.41 -3.67
CA PRO A 15 4.84 0.01 -3.80
C PRO A 15 5.72 -0.42 -2.62
N ALA A 16 5.79 -1.73 -2.35
CA ALA A 16 6.61 -2.24 -1.23
C ALA A 16 8.10 -1.87 -1.40
N GLY A 17 8.57 -1.71 -2.63
CA GLY A 17 9.89 -1.17 -2.95
C GLY A 17 10.19 0.18 -2.32
N THR A 18 9.20 1.03 -2.03
CA THR A 18 9.42 2.30 -1.29
C THR A 18 9.90 2.11 0.16
N TYR A 19 9.76 0.90 0.71
CA TYR A 19 10.10 0.57 2.08
C TYR A 19 11.45 -0.16 2.21
N THR A 20 12.25 -0.23 1.13
CA THR A 20 13.57 -0.86 1.10
C THR A 20 14.50 -0.38 2.20
N ARG A 21 14.50 0.93 2.52
CA ARG A 21 15.28 1.46 3.66
C ARG A 21 14.84 0.87 5.00
N LEU A 22 13.53 0.77 5.26
CA LEU A 22 13.00 0.08 6.44
C LEU A 22 13.39 -1.41 6.43
N PHE A 23 13.26 -2.06 5.28
CA PHE A 23 13.60 -3.47 5.13
C PHE A 23 15.09 -3.73 5.39
N ALA A 24 15.98 -2.84 4.96
CA ALA A 24 17.41 -2.96 5.20
C ALA A 24 17.75 -2.99 6.70
N LEU A 25 17.02 -2.22 7.53
CA LEU A 25 17.19 -2.21 8.98
C LEU A 25 16.69 -3.50 9.66
N LEU A 26 15.71 -4.18 9.06
CA LEU A 26 15.04 -5.34 9.65
C LEU A 26 15.60 -6.70 9.15
N LYS A 27 16.10 -6.75 7.91
CA LYS A 27 16.65 -7.95 7.26
C LYS A 27 17.78 -8.67 8.04
N PRO A 28 18.62 -8.01 8.87
CA PRO A 28 19.61 -8.71 9.67
C PRO A 28 18.99 -9.74 10.62
N SER A 29 17.82 -9.45 11.18
CA SER A 29 17.17 -10.29 12.21
C SER A 29 15.91 -11.00 11.69
N LEU A 30 15.32 -10.53 10.59
CA LEU A 30 14.02 -10.98 10.10
C LEU A 30 14.10 -11.33 8.61
N GLU A 31 13.27 -12.27 8.18
CA GLU A 31 13.00 -12.50 6.77
C GLU A 31 11.80 -11.63 6.36
N ILE A 32 11.91 -10.89 5.26
CA ILE A 32 10.87 -9.95 4.83
C ILE A 32 10.32 -10.40 3.49
N ARG A 33 9.00 -10.58 3.46
CA ARG A 33 8.22 -11.01 2.31
C ARG A 33 7.13 -9.97 2.08
N PHE A 34 6.78 -9.70 0.84
CA PHE A 34 5.79 -8.70 0.49
C PHE A 34 5.26 -8.94 -0.92
N ILE A 35 4.04 -8.46 -1.16
CA ILE A 35 3.54 -8.25 -2.50
C ILE A 35 3.95 -6.82 -2.89
N ASN A 36 4.77 -6.67 -3.94
CA ASN A 36 5.27 -5.34 -4.29
C ASN A 36 4.15 -4.37 -4.69
N ARG A 37 3.07 -4.89 -5.26
CA ARG A 37 1.99 -4.11 -5.87
C ARG A 37 0.63 -4.80 -5.63
N HIS A 38 -0.02 -4.51 -4.50
CA HIS A 38 -1.38 -4.98 -4.25
C HIS A 38 -2.38 -4.40 -5.26
N GLY A 39 -3.43 -5.16 -5.57
CA GLY A 39 -4.58 -4.73 -6.37
C GLY A 39 -4.32 -4.62 -7.87
N HIS A 40 -3.25 -5.23 -8.37
CA HIS A 40 -2.90 -5.21 -9.80
C HIS A 40 -3.02 -6.57 -10.50
N ASP A 41 -3.25 -7.63 -9.73
CA ASP A 41 -3.57 -8.94 -10.28
C ASP A 41 -5.08 -9.01 -10.59
N PRO A 42 -5.48 -9.29 -11.85
CA PRO A 42 -6.88 -9.30 -12.25
C PRO A 42 -7.73 -10.35 -11.53
N ARG A 43 -7.11 -11.34 -10.88
CA ARG A 43 -7.82 -12.34 -10.05
C ARG A 43 -8.36 -11.74 -8.76
N TYR A 44 -7.80 -10.61 -8.31
CA TYR A 44 -8.13 -9.94 -7.05
C TYR A 44 -8.58 -8.50 -7.32
N PRO A 45 -9.79 -8.30 -7.87
CA PRO A 45 -10.25 -6.98 -8.26
C PRO A 45 -10.35 -6.02 -7.06
N VAL A 46 -10.01 -4.76 -7.28
CA VAL A 46 -10.20 -3.69 -6.30
C VAL A 46 -11.70 -3.38 -6.21
N THR A 47 -12.34 -3.79 -5.12
CA THR A 47 -13.75 -3.52 -4.83
C THR A 47 -13.92 -2.65 -3.60
N ASP A 48 -15.13 -2.13 -3.41
CA ASP A 48 -15.54 -1.57 -2.13
C ASP A 48 -15.25 -2.57 -0.99
N GLY A 49 -14.64 -2.09 0.09
CA GLY A 49 -14.23 -2.91 1.23
C GLY A 49 -12.94 -3.73 1.01
N TRP A 50 -12.32 -3.65 -0.16
CA TRP A 50 -11.02 -4.27 -0.48
C TRP A 50 -10.98 -5.80 -0.31
N MET A 51 -12.12 -6.48 -0.50
CA MET A 51 -12.21 -7.94 -0.30
C MET A 51 -11.28 -8.72 -1.23
N GLY A 52 -11.17 -8.33 -2.51
CA GLY A 52 -10.20 -8.95 -3.42
C GLY A 52 -8.75 -8.80 -2.94
N LEU A 53 -8.38 -7.62 -2.43
CA LEU A 53 -7.02 -7.36 -1.93
C LEU A 53 -6.74 -8.10 -0.60
N LYS A 54 -7.78 -8.30 0.22
CA LYS A 54 -7.71 -9.18 1.40
C LYS A 54 -7.37 -10.61 0.96
N ASP A 55 -8.08 -11.11 -0.04
CA ASP A 55 -7.86 -12.46 -0.58
C ASP A 55 -6.47 -12.59 -1.24
N GLU A 56 -6.01 -11.56 -1.97
CA GLU A 56 -4.65 -11.50 -2.54
C GLU A 56 -3.59 -11.67 -1.46
N LEU A 57 -3.72 -10.93 -0.34
CA LEU A 57 -2.79 -11.01 0.78
C LEU A 57 -2.83 -12.38 1.46
N ARG A 58 -4.02 -12.92 1.72
CA ARG A 58 -4.19 -14.25 2.30
C ARG A 58 -3.51 -15.29 1.43
N ASP A 59 -3.80 -15.27 0.13
CA ASP A 59 -3.33 -16.28 -0.82
C ASP A 59 -1.80 -16.23 -0.98
N ALA A 60 -1.19 -15.04 -0.91
CA ALA A 60 0.26 -14.93 -0.85
C ALA A 60 0.86 -15.54 0.42
N ILE A 61 0.23 -15.36 1.58
CA ILE A 61 0.71 -15.92 2.85
C ILE A 61 0.61 -17.45 2.84
N VAL A 62 -0.56 -18.00 2.51
CA VAL A 62 -0.79 -19.46 2.57
C VAL A 62 -0.01 -20.23 1.51
N LYS A 63 0.31 -19.58 0.38
CA LYS A 63 1.10 -20.20 -0.69
C LYS A 63 2.55 -20.41 -0.26
N ASP A 64 3.13 -19.42 0.42
CA ASP A 64 4.57 -19.39 0.67
C ASP A 64 4.94 -19.84 2.11
N PHE A 65 3.97 -19.89 3.05
CA PHE A 65 4.23 -20.19 4.46
C PHE A 65 3.23 -21.18 5.05
N THR A 66 3.75 -22.19 5.74
CA THR A 66 2.97 -23.15 6.54
C THR A 66 2.93 -22.78 8.03
N GLN A 67 3.83 -21.89 8.46
CA GLN A 67 3.94 -21.37 9.82
C GLN A 67 3.33 -19.97 9.93
N PRO A 68 2.84 -19.57 11.12
CA PRO A 68 2.31 -18.22 11.32
C PRO A 68 3.36 -17.14 11.06
N VAL A 69 2.97 -16.06 10.38
CA VAL A 69 3.84 -14.92 10.07
C VAL A 69 3.61 -13.76 11.03
N ILE A 70 4.55 -12.80 11.07
CA ILE A 70 4.30 -11.47 11.63
C ILE A 70 3.74 -10.59 10.50
N GLY A 71 2.45 -10.24 10.58
CA GLY A 71 1.83 -9.34 9.60
C GLY A 71 2.18 -7.89 9.91
N VAL A 72 2.78 -7.16 8.98
CA VAL A 72 3.11 -5.74 9.18
C VAL A 72 2.51 -4.93 8.04
N GLY A 73 1.59 -4.01 8.36
CA GLY A 73 0.87 -3.27 7.32
C GLY A 73 0.82 -1.78 7.58
N HIS A 74 1.14 -0.97 6.56
CA HIS A 74 0.98 0.49 6.61
C HIS A 74 -0.31 0.93 5.92
N SER A 75 -1.11 1.77 6.59
CA SER A 75 -2.35 2.35 6.06
C SER A 75 -3.29 1.26 5.51
N LEU A 76 -3.54 1.22 4.20
CA LEU A 76 -4.31 0.15 3.52
C LEU A 76 -3.78 -1.24 3.88
N GLY A 77 -2.47 -1.47 3.80
CA GLY A 77 -1.88 -2.78 4.11
C GLY A 77 -2.15 -3.24 5.55
N GLY A 78 -2.26 -2.30 6.49
CA GLY A 78 -2.64 -2.59 7.87
C GLY A 78 -4.09 -3.08 7.97
N ILE A 79 -5.01 -2.42 7.24
CA ILE A 79 -6.40 -2.86 7.16
C ILE A 79 -6.50 -4.25 6.52
N LEU A 80 -5.72 -4.54 5.47
CA LEU A 80 -5.71 -5.86 4.84
C LEU A 80 -5.25 -6.95 5.81
N HIS A 81 -4.14 -6.74 6.54
CA HIS A 81 -3.69 -7.69 7.56
C HIS A 81 -4.73 -7.89 8.66
N LEU A 82 -5.39 -6.82 9.11
CA LEU A 82 -6.47 -6.92 10.10
C LEU A 82 -7.62 -7.78 9.57
N LEU A 83 -8.07 -7.56 8.33
CA LEU A 83 -9.16 -8.32 7.72
C LEU A 83 -8.80 -9.80 7.56
N VAL A 84 -7.59 -10.12 7.08
CA VAL A 84 -7.13 -11.51 6.98
C VAL A 84 -7.02 -12.14 8.37
N CYS A 85 -6.48 -11.43 9.36
CA CYS A 85 -6.28 -11.96 10.72
C CYS A 85 -7.60 -12.24 11.44
N VAL A 86 -8.67 -11.49 11.16
CA VAL A 86 -10.00 -11.75 11.73
C VAL A 86 -10.58 -13.08 11.21
N ASP A 87 -10.40 -13.36 9.91
CA ASP A 87 -10.93 -14.57 9.28
C ASP A 87 -10.00 -15.79 9.46
N ASN A 88 -8.70 -15.55 9.59
CA ASN A 88 -7.63 -16.55 9.61
C ASN A 88 -6.57 -16.25 10.69
N PRO A 89 -6.95 -16.23 11.99
CA PRO A 89 -6.02 -15.89 13.08
C PRO A 89 -4.82 -16.84 13.17
N GLU A 90 -4.97 -18.09 12.73
CA GLU A 90 -3.92 -19.10 12.69
C GLU A 90 -2.76 -18.75 11.76
N LEU A 91 -2.95 -17.85 10.79
CA LEU A 91 -1.89 -17.41 9.88
C LEU A 91 -0.93 -16.42 10.53
N TYR A 92 -1.23 -15.93 11.74
CA TYR A 92 -0.48 -14.85 12.37
C TYR A 92 0.07 -15.23 13.75
N GLU A 93 1.35 -14.94 13.97
CA GLU A 93 1.91 -14.85 15.33
C GLU A 93 1.42 -13.56 16.00
N ARG A 94 1.39 -12.47 15.22
CA ARG A 94 0.92 -11.13 15.60
C ARG A 94 0.74 -10.26 14.36
N ILE A 95 -0.03 -9.20 14.48
CA ILE A 95 -0.13 -8.13 13.48
C ILE A 95 0.36 -6.79 14.06
N ILE A 96 1.05 -6.01 13.24
CA ILE A 96 1.56 -4.67 13.54
C ILE A 96 0.95 -3.71 12.52
N LEU A 97 0.20 -2.72 13.02
CA LEU A 97 -0.53 -1.77 12.20
C LEU A 97 0.17 -0.41 12.27
N LEU A 98 0.75 0.02 11.15
CA LEU A 98 1.40 1.32 11.02
C LEU A 98 0.37 2.28 10.43
N ASP A 99 -0.06 3.27 11.20
CA ASP A 99 -1.01 4.32 10.76
C ASP A 99 -2.22 3.79 9.96
N ALA A 100 -2.74 2.61 10.36
CA ALA A 100 -3.90 2.00 9.74
C ALA A 100 -5.17 2.73 10.21
N PRO A 101 -5.99 3.30 9.31
CA PRO A 101 -7.17 4.05 9.69
C PRO A 101 -8.29 3.09 10.12
N ILE A 102 -8.23 2.61 11.37
CA ILE A 102 -9.28 1.77 11.95
C ILE A 102 -10.46 2.67 12.33
N ILE A 103 -11.51 2.63 11.52
CA ILE A 103 -12.70 3.47 11.70
C ILE A 103 -13.63 2.79 12.73
N SER A 104 -13.95 3.49 13.81
CA SER A 104 -14.90 3.00 14.81
C SER A 104 -16.34 2.91 14.27
N ARG A 105 -17.18 2.08 14.90
CA ARG A 105 -18.59 1.85 14.49
C ARG A 105 -19.44 3.12 14.43
N PHE A 106 -19.11 4.16 15.20
CA PHE A 106 -19.84 5.43 15.21
C PHE A 106 -19.50 6.31 13.99
N SER A 107 -18.28 6.19 13.48
CA SER A 107 -17.80 6.92 12.30
C SER A 107 -18.20 6.23 10.98
N SER A 108 -18.47 4.91 11.00
CA SER A 108 -18.88 4.16 9.81
C SER A 108 -20.33 4.44 9.36
N GLY A 109 -21.22 4.79 10.30
CA GLY A 109 -22.60 5.20 9.99
C GLY A 109 -22.64 6.48 9.15
N GLY A 110 -21.84 7.49 9.52
CA GLY A 110 -21.71 8.73 8.75
C GLY A 110 -21.13 8.50 7.35
N ILE A 111 -20.11 7.64 7.23
CA ILE A 111 -19.52 7.28 5.92
C ILE A 111 -20.53 6.54 5.05
N ARG A 112 -21.31 5.60 5.62
CA ARG A 112 -22.34 4.87 4.87
C ARG A 112 -23.43 5.82 4.37
N VAL A 113 -23.87 6.77 5.20
CA VAL A 113 -24.82 7.81 4.78
C VAL A 113 -24.22 8.70 3.69
N LEU A 114 -22.98 9.15 3.82
CA LEU A 114 -22.27 9.95 2.81
C LEU A 114 -22.06 9.20 1.49
N LYS A 115 -21.80 7.88 1.53
CA LYS A 115 -21.74 7.01 0.34
C LYS A 115 -23.10 6.92 -0.34
N THR A 116 -24.16 6.59 0.40
CA THR A 116 -25.52 6.47 -0.13
C THR A 116 -25.99 7.78 -0.78
N LEU A 117 -25.61 8.92 -0.20
CA LEU A 117 -25.95 10.24 -0.73
C LEU A 117 -25.01 10.73 -1.86
N ARG A 118 -24.02 9.93 -2.30
CA ARG A 118 -22.97 10.33 -3.28
C ARG A 118 -22.20 11.61 -2.90
N LEU A 119 -22.22 11.98 -1.62
CA LEU A 119 -21.52 13.16 -1.10
C LEU A 119 -20.06 12.85 -0.76
N MET A 120 -19.67 11.57 -0.76
CA MET A 120 -18.26 11.15 -0.65
C MET A 120 -17.38 11.74 -1.75
N ASP A 121 -17.91 12.02 -2.94
CA ASP A 121 -17.15 12.64 -4.03
C ASP A 121 -16.75 14.10 -3.74
N ARG A 122 -17.48 14.80 -2.85
CA ARG A 122 -17.15 16.18 -2.46
C ARG A 122 -16.10 16.24 -1.35
N LEU A 123 -15.97 15.19 -0.55
CA LEU A 123 -15.01 15.11 0.56
C LEU A 123 -13.80 14.24 0.25
N SER A 124 -13.91 13.29 -0.68
CA SER A 124 -12.78 12.47 -1.09
C SER A 124 -11.82 13.36 -1.89
N SER A 125 -10.56 13.33 -1.49
CA SER A 125 -9.44 13.88 -2.23
C SER A 125 -9.28 13.25 -3.64
N ALA A 126 -10.14 12.30 -4.03
CA ALA A 126 -10.21 11.69 -5.35
C ALA A 126 -10.39 12.72 -6.48
N ARG A 127 -11.13 13.81 -6.25
CA ARG A 127 -11.24 14.90 -7.26
C ARG A 127 -9.92 15.63 -7.50
N MET A 128 -9.09 15.80 -6.47
CA MET A 128 -7.77 16.42 -6.59
C MET A 128 -6.70 15.47 -7.13
N THR A 129 -6.95 14.16 -7.15
CA THR A 129 -6.00 13.16 -7.63
C THR A 129 -6.10 12.96 -9.15
N LYS A 130 -7.29 13.12 -9.74
CA LYS A 130 -7.54 13.02 -11.19
C LYS A 130 -6.83 14.08 -12.06
N SER A 131 -6.47 15.23 -11.49
CA SER A 131 -5.73 16.30 -12.19
C SER A 131 -4.21 16.26 -11.95
N ARG A 132 -3.70 15.26 -11.23
CA ARG A 132 -2.27 15.18 -10.94
C ARG A 132 -1.52 14.74 -12.17
N ARG A 133 -0.46 15.48 -12.49
CA ARG A 133 0.57 15.04 -13.43
C ARG A 133 0.98 13.61 -13.10
N SER A 134 0.86 12.73 -14.08
CA SER A 134 1.18 11.30 -13.95
C SER A 134 2.23 10.83 -14.95
N LEU A 135 2.76 11.73 -15.79
CA LEU A 135 3.77 11.48 -16.82
C LEU A 135 4.87 12.55 -16.75
N TRP A 136 6.12 12.11 -16.83
CA TRP A 136 7.34 12.93 -16.83
C TRP A 136 8.28 12.41 -17.91
N ALA A 137 9.14 13.26 -18.45
CA ALA A 137 10.12 12.88 -19.46
C ALA A 137 11.17 11.90 -18.90
N SER A 138 11.47 11.95 -17.60
CA SER A 138 12.45 11.06 -16.96
C SER A 138 12.16 10.85 -15.46
N LYS A 139 12.85 9.86 -14.85
CA LYS A 139 12.83 9.66 -13.39
C LYS A 139 13.38 10.87 -12.64
N ALA A 140 14.38 11.58 -13.19
CA ALA A 140 14.91 12.79 -12.59
C ALA A 140 13.86 13.90 -12.53
N GLU A 141 13.11 14.11 -13.61
CA GLU A 141 12.02 15.10 -13.62
C GLU A 141 10.88 14.70 -12.67
N ALA A 142 10.55 13.40 -12.60
CA ALA A 142 9.59 12.90 -11.63
C ALA A 142 10.05 13.17 -10.19
N LEU A 143 11.33 12.92 -9.88
CA LEU A 143 11.93 13.18 -8.58
C LEU A 143 11.83 14.66 -8.20
N GLU A 144 12.27 15.58 -9.08
CA GLU A 144 12.16 17.02 -8.86
C GLU A 144 10.71 17.46 -8.61
N HIS A 145 9.77 16.92 -9.40
CA HIS A 145 8.35 17.21 -9.24
C HIS A 145 7.79 16.79 -7.88
N PHE A 146 8.17 15.61 -7.38
CA PHE A 146 7.72 15.15 -6.07
C PHE A 146 8.45 15.87 -4.94
N GLN A 147 9.76 16.11 -5.06
CA GLN A 147 10.55 16.83 -4.07
C GLN A 147 10.07 18.27 -3.85
N ALA A 148 9.53 18.93 -4.88
CA ALA A 148 8.92 20.25 -4.76
C ALA A 148 7.63 20.28 -3.92
N LYS A 149 7.02 19.12 -3.63
CA LYS A 149 5.78 19.04 -2.83
C LYS A 149 6.11 18.89 -1.35
N PRO A 150 5.56 19.73 -0.46
CA PRO A 150 5.90 19.72 0.97
C PRO A 150 5.81 18.34 1.65
N LYS A 151 4.82 17.50 1.27
CA LYS A 151 4.64 16.17 1.84
C LYS A 151 5.76 15.19 1.49
N PHE A 152 6.31 15.30 0.29
CA PHE A 152 7.37 14.45 -0.22
C PHE A 152 8.75 15.05 0.09
N ALA A 153 8.86 16.38 0.18
CA ALA A 153 10.06 17.08 0.63
C ALA A 153 10.49 16.67 2.05
N ALA A 154 9.55 16.22 2.88
CA ALA A 154 9.81 15.73 4.24
C ALA A 154 10.31 14.27 4.27
N PHE A 155 10.32 13.55 3.15
CA PHE A 155 10.83 12.18 3.12
C PHE A 155 12.35 12.18 3.17
N ASP A 156 12.90 11.10 3.73
CA ASP A 156 14.31 10.77 3.51
C ASP A 156 14.57 10.66 1.99
N SER A 157 15.70 11.20 1.54
CA SER A 157 16.00 11.29 0.10
C SER A 157 16.07 9.92 -0.57
N GLU A 158 16.57 8.90 0.12
CA GLU A 158 16.58 7.53 -0.40
C GLU A 158 15.17 6.96 -0.53
N VAL A 159 14.30 7.23 0.44
CA VAL A 159 12.90 6.78 0.39
C VAL A 159 12.15 7.44 -0.77
N LEU A 160 12.40 8.73 -1.02
CA LEU A 160 11.81 9.40 -2.18
C LEU A 160 12.38 8.84 -3.49
N ASN A 161 13.68 8.56 -3.57
CA ASN A 161 14.27 7.91 -4.74
C ASN A 161 13.66 6.53 -4.99
N ASP A 162 13.51 5.71 -3.95
CA ASP A 162 12.87 4.40 -4.03
C ASP A 162 11.40 4.52 -4.45
N TYR A 163 10.69 5.56 -4.00
CA TYR A 163 9.34 5.85 -4.48
C TYR A 163 9.29 6.10 -5.99
N ILE A 164 10.23 6.85 -6.55
CA ILE A 164 10.30 7.08 -7.99
C ILE A 164 10.74 5.81 -8.73
N GLU A 165 11.74 5.11 -8.21
CA GLU A 165 12.33 3.92 -8.84
C GLU A 165 11.29 2.80 -8.99
N TYR A 166 10.59 2.48 -7.90
CA TYR A 166 9.63 1.37 -7.87
C TYR A 166 8.20 1.81 -8.20
N GLY A 167 7.89 3.09 -8.04
CA GLY A 167 6.56 3.66 -8.24
C GLY A 167 6.30 4.19 -9.65
N THR A 168 7.28 4.14 -10.55
CA THR A 168 7.12 4.54 -11.96
C THR A 168 7.40 3.40 -12.93
N ILE A 169 6.84 3.50 -14.14
CA ILE A 169 7.16 2.62 -15.27
C ILE A 169 7.60 3.42 -16.48
N GLN A 170 8.51 2.83 -17.25
CA GLN A 170 8.93 3.37 -18.54
C GLN A 170 7.79 3.28 -19.56
N THR A 171 7.68 4.31 -20.38
CA THR A 171 6.75 4.45 -21.50
C THR A 171 7.49 5.04 -22.71
N SER A 172 6.82 5.13 -23.86
CA SER A 172 7.32 5.82 -25.06
C SER A 172 7.52 7.33 -24.86
N GLU A 173 6.80 7.95 -23.92
CA GLU A 173 6.81 9.39 -23.67
C GLU A 173 7.62 9.80 -22.43
N GLY A 174 8.33 8.83 -21.80
CA GLY A 174 9.08 9.03 -20.56
C GLY A 174 8.64 8.03 -19.48
N VAL A 175 8.40 8.49 -18.26
CA VAL A 175 7.97 7.66 -17.12
C VAL A 175 6.62 8.09 -16.58
N ARG A 176 5.80 7.12 -16.17
CA ARG A 176 4.50 7.37 -15.54
C ARG A 176 4.35 6.65 -14.21
N LEU A 177 3.45 7.12 -13.35
CA LEU A 177 3.11 6.40 -12.12
C LEU A 177 2.60 4.99 -12.43
N PHE A 178 3.05 4.04 -11.63
CA PHE A 178 2.59 2.66 -11.67
C PHE A 178 1.13 2.58 -11.22
N PHE A 179 0.83 3.16 -10.05
CA PHE A 179 -0.52 3.28 -9.52
C PHE A 179 -1.24 4.41 -10.26
N ASP A 180 -2.25 4.07 -11.07
CA ASP A 180 -3.01 5.08 -11.81
C ASP A 180 -3.85 5.92 -10.82
N PRO A 181 -3.61 7.23 -10.69
CA PRO A 181 -4.36 8.09 -9.78
C PRO A 181 -5.85 8.23 -10.13
N ARG A 182 -6.28 7.70 -11.28
CA ARG A 182 -7.66 7.76 -11.76
C ARG A 182 -8.50 6.55 -11.37
N VAL A 183 -7.87 5.49 -10.86
CA VAL A 183 -8.47 4.21 -10.42
C VAL A 183 -8.41 4.16 -8.89
#